data_AF-A0A832MQ33-F1
#
_entry.id   AF-A0A832MQ33-F1
#
_cell.length_a   1.000
_cell.length_b   1.000
_cell.length_c   1.000
_cell.angle_alpha   90.00
_cell.angle_beta   90.00
_cell.angle_gamma   90.00
#
_symmetry.space_group_name_H-M   'P 1'
#
loop_
_entity.id
_entity.type
_entity.pdbx_description
1 polymer ?
#
loop_
_entity_poly.entity_id
_entity_poly.type
_entity_poly.pdbx_seq_one_letter_code
_entity_poly.pdbx_strand_id
1 'polypeptide(L)'
;DGIYNGEEIYEAVDNENPFSILADREMKTLLLEAIKKLPRQEQLVLSLYYNEELTMKEIGQVLSLTESRVSQLHTQAVMRLRAMIHREKKIPPRGKIEKKPVLNRHIIA
;
A
#
# COMPACT_ATOMS: atom_id res chain seq x y z
N ASP A 1 7.59 35.20 39.22
CA ASP A 1 6.22 34.72 38.96
C ASP A 1 6.13 34.20 37.54
N GLY A 2 6.58 32.96 37.35
CA GLY A 2 6.70 32.32 36.04
C GLY A 2 5.37 31.76 35.60
N ILE A 3 4.83 32.32 34.51
CA ILE A 3 3.62 31.85 33.83
C ILE A 3 3.99 30.58 33.06
N TYR A 4 3.55 29.42 33.57
CA TYR A 4 3.42 28.20 32.78
C TYR A 4 2.01 28.19 32.18
N ASN A 5 1.89 28.60 30.91
CA ASN A 5 0.68 28.36 30.13
C ASN A 5 0.70 26.89 29.68
N GLY A 6 -0.10 26.07 30.35
CA GLY A 6 -0.23 24.63 30.11
C GLY A 6 -0.98 24.31 28.83
N GLU A 7 -0.31 24.45 27.69
CA GLU A 7 -0.62 23.65 26.51
C GLU A 7 0.43 22.53 26.41
N GLU A 8 0.31 21.52 27.27
CA GLU A 8 0.87 20.21 26.96
C GLU A 8 0.10 19.66 25.77
N ILE A 9 0.71 19.75 24.60
CA ILE A 9 0.29 19.01 23.42
C ILE A 9 0.60 17.56 23.76
N TYR A 10 -0.40 16.81 24.21
CA TYR A 10 -0.30 15.35 24.25
C TYR A 10 -0.20 14.91 22.80
N GLU A 11 1.02 14.77 22.29
CA GLU A 11 1.24 13.95 21.11
C GLU A 11 0.64 12.59 21.46
N ALA A 12 -0.44 12.23 20.78
CA ALA A 12 -0.89 10.85 20.76
C ALA A 12 0.31 10.04 20.27
N VAL A 13 1.04 9.44 21.21
CA VAL A 13 1.95 8.34 20.93
C VAL A 13 1.10 7.32 20.23
N ASP A 14 1.21 7.33 18.89
CA ASP A 14 0.60 6.37 18.01
C ASP A 14 1.26 5.04 18.38
N ASN A 15 0.70 4.39 19.40
CA ASN A 15 0.93 2.99 19.67
C ASN A 15 0.25 2.28 18.50
N GLU A 16 0.89 2.33 17.33
CA GLU A 16 0.56 1.50 16.19
C GLU A 16 0.47 0.08 16.74
N ASN A 17 -0.75 -0.43 16.86
CA ASN A 17 -0.96 -1.73 17.46
C ASN A 17 -0.26 -2.78 16.58
N PRO A 18 0.10 -3.96 17.12
CA PRO A 18 0.81 -4.98 16.34
C PRO A 18 0.10 -5.39 15.03
N PHE A 19 -1.22 -5.23 14.96
CA PHE A 19 -2.01 -5.49 13.77
C PHE A 19 -1.86 -4.40 12.69
N SER A 20 -1.76 -3.12 13.04
CA SER A 20 -1.50 -2.04 12.06
C SER A 20 -0.10 -2.17 11.46
N ILE A 21 0.91 -2.43 12.29
CA ILE A 21 2.29 -2.67 11.82
C ILE A 21 2.34 -3.84 10.83
N LEU A 22 1.62 -4.93 11.11
CA LEU A 22 1.54 -6.08 10.21
C LEU A 22 0.82 -5.72 8.90
N ALA A 23 -0.33 -5.06 8.99
CA ALA A 23 -1.11 -4.65 7.83
C ALA A 23 -0.30 -3.72 6.90
N ASP A 24 0.50 -2.81 7.46
CA ASP A 24 1.36 -1.92 6.69
C ASP A 24 2.51 -2.65 6.01
N ARG A 25 3.12 -3.63 6.69
CA ARG A 25 4.15 -4.50 6.08
C ARG A 25 3.58 -5.32 4.93
N GLU A 26 2.39 -5.89 5.10
CA GLU A 26 1.70 -6.63 4.04
C GLU A 26 1.37 -5.73 2.85
N MET A 27 0.85 -4.53 3.10
CA MET A 27 0.53 -3.55 2.07
C MET A 27 1.78 -3.09 1.31
N LYS A 28 2.88 -2.82 2.01
CA LYS A 28 4.18 -2.48 1.39
C LYS A 28 4.68 -3.63 0.51
N THR A 29 4.61 -4.86 1.00
CA THR A 29 5.00 -6.05 0.23
C THR A 29 4.17 -6.19 -1.04
N LEU A 30 2.85 -6.04 -0.93
CA LEU A 30 1.93 -6.10 -2.05
C LEU A 30 2.23 -5.02 -3.10
N LEU A 31 2.49 -3.78 -2.66
CA LEU A 31 2.85 -2.67 -3.54
C LEU A 31 4.16 -2.94 -4.27
N LEU A 32 5.20 -3.43 -3.57
CA LEU A 32 6.48 -3.78 -4.18
C LEU A 32 6.32 -4.85 -5.27
N GLU A 33 5.55 -5.90 -5.00
CA GLU A 33 5.27 -6.95 -5.99
C GLU A 33 4.43 -6.43 -7.17
N ALA A 34 3.53 -5.48 -6.94
CA ALA A 34 2.76 -4.83 -8.01
C ALA A 34 3.66 -3.96 -8.89
N ILE A 35 4.58 -3.18 -8.31
CA ILE A 35 5.54 -2.35 -9.05
C ILE A 35 6.43 -3.22 -9.95
N LYS A 36 6.94 -4.35 -9.44
CA LYS A 36 7.76 -5.29 -10.22
C LYS A 36 7.04 -5.84 -11.47
N LYS A 37 5.71 -5.90 -11.45
CA LYS A 37 4.87 -6.39 -12.56
C LYS A 37 4.51 -5.32 -13.58
N LEU A 38 4.81 -4.04 -13.32
CA LEU A 38 4.57 -2.98 -14.30
C LEU A 38 5.49 -3.14 -15.52
N PRO A 39 5.09 -2.67 -16.71
CA PRO A 39 6.01 -2.48 -17.82
C PRO A 39 7.23 -1.65 -17.42
N ARG A 40 8.42 -2.00 -17.95
CA ARG A 40 9.68 -1.33 -17.60
C ARG A 40 9.64 0.20 -17.77
N GLN A 41 8.98 0.69 -18.83
CA GLN A 41 8.83 2.13 -19.05
C GLN A 41 7.99 2.82 -17.97
N GLU A 42 6.92 2.17 -17.51
CA GLU A 42 6.08 2.67 -16.42
C GLU A 42 6.85 2.69 -15.09
N GLN A 43 7.61 1.62 -14.78
CA GLN A 43 8.47 1.59 -13.58
C GLN A 43 9.51 2.72 -13.60
N LEU A 44 10.15 2.96 -14.74
CA LEU A 44 11.17 3.99 -14.88
C LEU A 44 10.57 5.39 -14.71
N VAL A 45 9.39 5.66 -15.28
CA VAL A 45 8.68 6.94 -15.08
C VAL A 45 8.34 7.15 -13.60
N LEU A 46 7.87 6.12 -12.90
CA LEU A 46 7.59 6.22 -11.46
C LEU A 46 8.86 6.47 -10.64
N SER A 47 9.96 5.77 -10.94
CA SER A 47 11.23 5.97 -10.25
C SER A 47 11.74 7.40 -10.42
N LEU A 48 11.76 7.91 -11.65
CA LEU A 48 12.24 9.27 -11.91
C LEU A 48 11.34 10.33 -11.26
N TYR A 49 10.02 10.08 -11.16
CA TYR A 49 9.09 11.03 -10.56
C TYR A 49 9.12 11.01 -9.03
N TYR A 50 9.12 9.84 -8.40
CA TYR A 50 8.99 9.71 -6.95
C TYR A 50 10.33 9.58 -6.20
N ASN A 51 11.38 9.05 -6.82
CA ASN A 51 12.68 8.90 -6.19
C ASN A 51 13.62 10.06 -6.55
N GLU A 52 13.62 10.47 -7.81
CA GLU A 52 14.50 11.53 -8.32
C GLU A 52 13.81 12.90 -8.38
N GLU A 53 12.54 12.99 -7.98
CA GLU A 53 11.73 14.21 -7.93
C GLU A 53 11.66 15.00 -9.26
N LEU A 54 11.86 14.33 -10.40
CA LEU A 54 11.83 14.97 -11.71
C LEU A 54 10.40 15.28 -12.16
N THR A 55 10.23 16.42 -12.83
CA THR A 55 8.96 16.80 -13.47
C THR A 55 8.70 15.97 -14.74
N MET A 56 7.44 15.90 -15.19
CA MET A 56 7.06 15.19 -16.43
C MET A 56 7.85 15.69 -17.65
N LYS A 57 8.17 16.98 -17.69
CA LYS A 57 8.96 17.62 -18.74
C LYS A 57 10.42 17.16 -18.71
N GLU A 58 11.05 17.15 -17.53
CA GLU A 58 12.45 16.69 -17.35
C GLU A 58 12.57 15.18 -17.63
N ILE A 59 11.62 14.38 -17.16
CA ILE A 59 11.55 12.95 -17.49
C ILE A 59 11.40 12.75 -19.01
N GLY A 60 10.60 13.58 -19.67
CA GLY A 60 10.47 13.56 -21.13
C GLY A 60 11.82 13.78 -21.83
N GLN A 61 12.61 14.74 -21.35
CA GLN A 61 13.96 14.98 -21.86
C GLN A 61 14.89 13.78 -21.63
N VAL A 62 14.91 13.22 -20.41
CA VAL A 62 15.74 12.06 -20.04
C VAL A 62 15.40 10.82 -20.88
N LEU A 63 14.12 10.57 -21.12
CA LEU A 63 13.64 9.38 -21.84
C LEU A 63 13.45 9.60 -23.35
N SER A 64 13.76 10.79 -23.86
CA SER A 64 13.48 11.17 -25.26
C SER A 64 11.99 10.98 -25.64
N LEU A 65 11.09 11.39 -24.75
CA LEU A 65 9.64 11.34 -24.90
C LEU A 65 9.02 12.74 -24.75
N THR A 66 7.80 12.92 -25.25
CA THR A 66 7.02 14.14 -24.95
C THR A 66 6.49 14.10 -23.52
N GLU A 67 6.28 15.26 -22.90
CA GLU A 67 5.67 15.38 -21.57
C GLU A 67 4.31 14.67 -21.49
N SER A 68 3.47 14.83 -22.52
CA SER A 68 2.18 14.14 -22.63
C SER A 68 2.33 12.62 -22.59
N ARG A 69 3.36 12.07 -23.26
CA ARG A 69 3.62 10.64 -23.25
C ARG A 69 4.05 10.14 -21.87
N VAL A 70 4.88 10.91 -21.16
CA VAL A 70 5.29 10.59 -19.78
C VAL A 70 4.08 10.62 -18.84
N SER A 71 3.23 11.64 -18.93
CA SER A 71 2.00 11.76 -18.14
C SER A 71 1.05 10.56 -18.36
N GLN A 72 0.93 10.10 -19.61
CA GLN A 72 0.17 8.89 -19.92
C GLN A 72 0.78 7.64 -19.29
N LEU A 73 2.10 7.45 -19.39
CA LEU A 73 2.80 6.32 -18.77
C LEU A 73 2.63 6.32 -17.25
N HIS A 74 2.75 7.48 -16.60
CA HIS A 74 2.50 7.64 -15.16
C HIS A 74 1.06 7.27 -14.80
N THR A 75 0.08 7.82 -15.52
CA THR A 75 -1.34 7.52 -15.32
C THR A 75 -1.63 6.02 -15.48
N GLN A 76 -1.10 5.39 -16.53
CA GLN A 76 -1.23 3.95 -16.78
C GLN A 76 -0.63 3.13 -15.62
N ALA A 77 0.56 3.50 -15.15
CA ALA A 77 1.21 2.85 -14.02
C ALA A 77 0.34 2.89 -12.77
N VAL A 78 -0.16 4.08 -12.40
CA VAL A 78 -1.03 4.28 -11.22
C VAL A 78 -2.33 3.47 -11.34
N MET A 79 -2.97 3.46 -12.52
CA MET A 79 -4.18 2.68 -12.75
C MET A 79 -3.94 1.16 -12.61
N ARG A 80 -2.82 0.65 -13.17
CA ARG A 80 -2.45 -0.77 -13.03
C ARG A 80 -2.16 -1.15 -11.59
N LEU A 81 -1.39 -0.33 -10.86
CA LEU A 81 -1.10 -0.56 -9.44
C LEU A 81 -2.39 -0.64 -8.62
N ARG A 82 -3.32 0.30 -8.80
CA ARG A 82 -4.63 0.28 -8.15
C ARG A 82 -5.41 -1.00 -8.46
N ALA A 83 -5.44 -1.41 -9.73
CA ALA A 83 -6.15 -2.63 -10.15
C ALA A 83 -5.54 -3.90 -9.52
N MET A 84 -4.21 -4.02 -9.49
CA MET A 84 -3.51 -5.15 -8.88
C MET A 84 -3.75 -5.22 -7.37
N ILE A 85 -3.62 -4.10 -6.68
CA ILE A 85 -3.83 -4.04 -5.22
C ILE A 85 -5.29 -4.34 -4.87
N HIS A 86 -6.25 -3.77 -5.60
CA HIS A 86 -7.67 -4.02 -5.34
C HIS A 86 -8.06 -5.48 -5.56
N ARG A 87 -7.43 -6.16 -6.53
CA ARG A 87 -7.65 -7.60 -6.77
C ARG A 87 -7.16 -8.45 -5.59
N GLU A 88 -5.99 -8.14 -5.04
CA GLU A 88 -5.37 -8.90 -3.95
C GLU A 88 -6.05 -8.66 -2.59
N LYS A 89 -6.69 -7.50 -2.39
CA LYS A 89 -7.53 -7.24 -1.21
C LYS A 89 -8.82 -8.08 -1.16
N LYS A 90 -9.15 -8.88 -2.19
CA LYS A 90 -10.33 -9.78 -2.18
C LYS A 90 -10.12 -11.10 -1.42
N ILE A 91 -9.07 -11.24 -0.61
CA ILE A 91 -8.92 -12.36 0.32
C ILE A 91 -9.93 -12.14 1.46
N PRO A 92 -10.92 -13.03 1.67
CA PRO A 92 -11.85 -12.88 2.79
C PRO A 92 -11.08 -12.96 4.11
N PRO A 93 -11.47 -12.18 5.14
CA PRO A 93 -10.85 -12.28 6.46
C PRO A 93 -10.96 -13.73 6.95
N ARG A 94 -9.82 -14.36 7.24
CA ARG A 94 -9.76 -15.63 7.97
C ARG A 94 -10.46 -15.41 9.31
N GLY A 95 -11.70 -15.87 9.42
CA GLY A 95 -12.52 -15.60 10.59
C GLY A 95 -13.98 -16.02 10.46
N LYS A 96 -14.25 -17.20 9.88
CA LYS A 96 -15.48 -17.93 10.24
C LYS A 96 -15.07 -19.09 11.12
N ILE A 97 -15.26 -18.94 12.43
CA ILE A 97 -15.36 -20.09 13.32
C ILE A 97 -16.65 -20.79 12.92
N GLU A 98 -16.57 -21.71 11.98
CA GLU A 98 -17.66 -22.61 11.68
C GLU A 98 -17.85 -23.46 12.94
N LYS A 99 -18.87 -23.15 13.75
CA LYS A 99 -19.31 -24.03 14.84
C LYS A 99 -19.82 -25.32 14.19
N LYS A 100 -18.92 -26.25 13.90
CA LYS A 100 -19.32 -27.63 13.61
C LYS A 100 -20.02 -28.16 14.86
N PRO A 101 -21.23 -28.72 14.76
CA PRO A 101 -21.85 -29.37 15.89
C PRO A 101 -20.94 -30.53 16.31
N VAL A 102 -20.40 -30.45 17.53
CA VAL A 102 -19.74 -31.58 18.18
C VAL A 102 -20.82 -32.62 18.42
N LEU A 103 -20.89 -33.63 17.55
CA LEU A 103 -21.68 -34.82 17.79
C LEU A 103 -20.99 -35.59 18.92
N ASN A 104 -21.45 -35.37 20.15
CA ASN A 104 -20.94 -36.06 21.32
C ASN A 104 -21.36 -37.54 21.24
N ARG A 105 -20.52 -38.36 20.62
CA ARG A 105 -20.67 -39.81 20.61
C ARG A 105 -20.16 -40.34 21.95
N HIS A 106 -21.01 -40.31 22.97
CA HIS A 106 -20.82 -41.21 24.10
C HIS A 106 -21.36 -42.58 23.69
N ILE A 107 -20.41 -43.48 23.44
CA ILE A 107 -20.58 -44.92 23.45
C ILE A 107 -20.69 -45.35 24.93
N ILE A 108 -21.23 -46.57 25.16
CA ILE A 108 -21.32 -47.36 26.40
C ILE A 108 -22.64 -47.07 27.17
N ALA A 109 -23.56 -48.01 27.43
CA ALA A 109 -23.59 -49.48 27.47
C ALA A 109 -24.90 -50.03 26.89
#